data_AF-A0A9D6PDC2-F1
#
_entry.id   AF-A0A9D6PDC2-F1
#
_cell.length_a   1.000
_cell.length_b   1.000
_cell.length_c   1.000
_cell.angle_alpha   90.00
_cell.angle_beta   90.00
_cell.angle_gamma   90.00
#
_symmetry.space_group_name_H-M   'P 1'
#
loop_
_entity.id
_entity.type
_entity.pdbx_description
1 polymer ?
#
loop_
_entity_poly.entity_id
_entity_poly.type
_entity_poly.pdbx_seq_one_letter_code
_entity_poly.pdbx_strand_id
1 'polypeptide(L)'
;MSTINVSLPAEQISFIDTLVGQYGFANRSEFIRSLVRLIKQQPTIVSRAAVFPFETPKTTSISTIMADFKKTKKYSLSFLKDLNEGLSQSTYFYK
;
A
#
# COMPACT_ATOMS: atom_id res chain seq x y z
N MET A 1 -18.87 12.46 -5.30
CA MET A 1 -18.90 11.37 -4.32
C MET A 1 -18.66 10.07 -5.07
N SER A 2 -17.74 9.23 -4.62
CA SER A 2 -17.42 7.96 -5.29
C SER A 2 -17.79 6.80 -4.38
N THR A 3 -18.37 5.73 -4.95
CA THR A 3 -18.78 4.54 -4.20
C THR A 3 -17.65 3.52 -4.18
N ILE A 4 -17.37 2.95 -3.00
CA ILE A 4 -16.41 1.87 -2.82
C ILE A 4 -17.16 0.69 -2.22
N ASN A 5 -17.01 -0.49 -2.82
CA ASN A 5 -17.57 -1.74 -2.32
C ASN A 5 -16.46 -2.52 -1.61
N VAL A 6 -16.76 -3.05 -0.42
CA VAL A 6 -15.84 -3.86 0.37
C VAL A 6 -16.58 -5.10 0.85
N SER A 7 -15.99 -6.28 0.61
CA SER A 7 -16.50 -7.56 1.11
C SER A 7 -15.79 -7.89 2.42
N LEU A 8 -16.58 -8.17 3.47
CA LEU A 8 -16.06 -8.51 4.80
C LEU A 8 -16.74 -9.80 5.30
N PRO A 9 -16.04 -10.64 6.08
CA PRO A 9 -16.65 -11.74 6.81
C PRO A 9 -17.79 -11.25 7.73
N ALA A 10 -18.80 -12.09 7.94
CA ALA A 10 -19.98 -11.75 8.74
C ALA A 10 -19.64 -11.30 10.18
N GLU A 11 -18.61 -11.91 10.78
CA GLU A 11 -18.11 -11.53 12.10
C GLU A 11 -17.61 -10.08 12.15
N GLN A 12 -16.86 -9.64 11.13
CA GLN A 12 -16.35 -8.28 11.03
C GLN A 12 -17.48 -7.26 10.80
N ILE A 13 -18.52 -7.64 10.05
CA ILE A 13 -19.71 -6.80 9.88
C ILE A 13 -20.42 -6.62 11.22
N SER A 14 -20.60 -7.69 11.99
CA SER A 14 -21.26 -7.67 13.30
C SER A 14 -20.47 -6.82 14.31
N PHE A 15 -19.15 -6.92 14.27
CA PHE A 15 -18.27 -6.05 15.05
C PHE A 15 -18.43 -4.58 14.67
N ILE A 16 -18.44 -4.25 13.36
CA ILE A 16 -18.66 -2.88 12.88
C ILE A 16 -20.02 -2.35 13.33
N ASP A 17 -21.08 -3.16 13.26
CA ASP A 17 -22.42 -2.76 13.70
C ASP A 17 -22.46 -2.41 15.19
N THR A 18 -21.75 -3.19 16.01
CA THR A 18 -21.62 -2.92 17.44
C THR A 18 -20.95 -1.56 17.67
N LEU A 19 -19.87 -1.25 16.95
CA LEU A 19 -19.19 0.04 17.06
C LEU A 19 -20.06 1.20 16.56
N VAL A 20 -20.79 1.01 15.46
CA VAL A 20 -21.73 2.02 14.94
C VAL A 20 -22.75 2.38 16.00
N GLY A 21 -23.36 1.39 16.66
CA GLY A 21 -24.32 1.60 17.74
C GLY A 21 -23.68 2.23 18.97
N GLN A 22 -22.55 1.69 19.42
CA GLN A 22 -21.85 2.14 20.64
C GLN A 22 -21.40 3.60 20.56
N TYR A 23 -20.93 4.05 19.39
CA TYR A 23 -20.43 5.40 19.18
C TYR A 23 -21.46 6.35 18.53
N GLY A 24 -22.70 5.90 18.31
CA GLY A 24 -23.80 6.74 17.84
C GLY A 24 -23.67 7.21 16.38
N PHE A 25 -23.04 6.42 15.52
CA PHE A 25 -22.95 6.75 14.10
C PHE A 25 -24.29 6.48 13.39
N ALA A 26 -24.69 7.38 12.49
CA ALA A 26 -25.95 7.26 11.76
C ALA A 26 -26.03 6.01 10.86
N ASN A 27 -24.88 5.53 10.38
CA ASN A 27 -24.77 4.30 9.58
C ASN A 27 -23.31 3.85 9.47
N ARG A 28 -23.10 2.65 8.91
CA ARG A 28 -21.77 2.09 8.62
C ARG A 28 -20.91 3.02 7.77
N SER A 29 -21.49 3.69 6.78
CA SER A 29 -20.75 4.57 5.87
C SER A 29 -20.15 5.79 6.60
N GLU A 30 -20.88 6.41 7.52
CA GLU A 30 -20.35 7.52 8.34
C GLU A 30 -19.30 7.07 9.35
N PHE A 31 -19.48 5.88 9.93
CA PHE A 31 -18.45 5.27 10.76
C PHE A 31 -17.15 5.07 9.97
N ILE A 32 -17.21 4.41 8.81
CA ILE A 32 -16.04 4.17 7.96
C ILE A 32 -15.43 5.49 7.46
N ARG A 33 -16.24 6.48 7.06
CA ARG A 33 -15.72 7.82 6.68
C ARG A 33 -14.97 8.48 7.82
N SER A 34 -15.44 8.33 9.05
CA SER A 34 -14.77 8.88 10.23
C SER A 34 -13.42 8.18 10.48
N LEU A 35 -13.35 6.87 10.29
CA LEU A 35 -12.07 6.14 10.34
C LEU A 35 -11.10 6.59 9.24
N VAL A 36 -11.58 6.77 8.01
CA VAL A 36 -10.75 7.29 6.90
C VAL A 36 -10.21 8.69 7.23
N ARG A 37 -11.04 9.57 7.82
CA ARG A 37 -10.59 10.89 8.30
C ARG A 37 -9.53 10.78 9.39
N LEU A 38 -9.71 9.88 10.36
CA LEU A 38 -8.72 9.63 11.41
C LEU A 38 -7.39 9.14 10.83
N ILE A 39 -7.43 8.16 9.92
CA ILE A 39 -6.25 7.65 9.23
C ILE A 39 -5.51 8.76 8.48
N LYS A 40 -6.24 9.66 7.81
CA LYS A 40 -5.65 10.81 7.14
C LYS A 40 -4.92 11.74 8.11
N GLN A 41 -5.44 11.93 9.32
CA GLN A 41 -4.82 12.76 10.36
C GLN A 41 -3.68 12.05 11.09
N GLN A 42 -3.76 10.72 11.21
CA GLN A 42 -2.80 9.88 11.92
C GLN A 42 -2.39 8.66 11.06
N PRO A 43 -1.55 8.86 10.04
CA PRO A 43 -1.18 7.80 9.09
C PRO A 43 -0.45 6.62 9.74
N THR A 44 0.17 6.84 10.91
CA THR A 44 0.88 5.81 11.68
C THR A 44 -0.03 4.66 12.11
N ILE A 45 -1.35 4.87 12.22
CA ILE A 45 -2.31 3.80 12.51
C ILE A 45 -2.27 2.73 11.40
N VAL A 46 -2.14 3.13 10.13
CA VAL A 46 -2.06 2.21 8.99
C VAL A 46 -0.77 1.40 9.04
N SER A 47 0.35 2.04 9.40
CA SER A 47 1.64 1.34 9.52
C SER A 47 1.62 0.22 10.57
N ARG A 48 0.79 0.34 11.61
CA ARG A 48 0.58 -0.71 12.62
C ARG A 48 -0.37 -1.82 12.16
N ALA A 49 -1.30 -1.49 11.27
CA ALA A 49 -2.26 -2.44 10.72
C ALA A 49 -1.69 -3.29 9.56
N ALA A 50 -0.62 -2.81 8.91
CA ALA A 50 0.04 -3.53 7.84
C ALA A 50 0.94 -4.65 8.41
N VAL A 51 0.55 -5.92 8.21
CA VAL A 51 1.37 -7.09 8.56
C VAL A 51 2.67 -7.11 7.74
N PHE A 52 2.60 -6.67 6.49
CA PHE A 52 3.74 -6.41 5.62
C PHE A 52 3.47 -5.12 4.83
N PRO A 53 3.97 -3.96 5.27
CA PRO A 53 3.85 -2.76 4.45
C PRO A 53 4.67 -2.95 3.18
N PHE A 54 4.03 -2.84 2.02
CA PHE A 54 4.77 -2.69 0.77
C PHE A 54 5.50 -1.35 0.80
N GLU A 55 6.81 -1.40 1.04
CA GLU A 55 7.64 -0.21 0.93
C GLU A 55 7.80 0.16 -0.54
N THR A 56 7.41 1.39 -0.88
CA THR A 56 7.79 1.94 -2.18
C THR A 56 9.31 2.04 -2.26
N PRO A 57 9.94 1.67 -3.38
CA PRO A 57 11.37 1.83 -3.57
C PRO A 57 11.80 3.28 -3.27
N LYS A 58 12.84 3.45 -2.44
CA LYS A 58 13.36 4.77 -2.06
C LYS A 58 13.94 5.55 -3.25
N THR A 59 14.29 4.86 -4.32
CA THR A 59 14.82 5.44 -5.55
C THR A 59 14.07 4.89 -6.75
N THR A 60 13.72 5.78 -7.67
CA THR A 60 13.18 5.42 -8.99
C THR A 60 14.26 5.42 -10.07
N SER A 61 15.49 5.87 -9.75
CA SER A 61 16.58 6.00 -10.70
C SER A 61 17.10 4.63 -11.15
N ILE A 62 16.84 4.28 -12.41
CA ILE A 62 17.30 3.03 -13.04
C ILE A 62 18.82 2.91 -12.93
N SER A 63 19.57 4.00 -13.17
CA SER A 63 21.03 3.98 -13.08
C SER A 63 21.54 3.66 -11.67
N THR A 64 20.89 4.21 -10.65
CA THR A 64 21.25 3.95 -9.24
C THR A 64 20.95 2.50 -8.86
N ILE A 65 19.77 2.01 -9.23
CA ILE A 65 19.35 0.62 -9.01
C ILE A 65 20.35 -0.33 -9.67
N MET A 66 20.65 -0.12 -10.95
CA MET A 66 21.59 -0.96 -11.69
C MET A 66 23.01 -0.91 -11.12
N ALA A 67 23.46 0.25 -10.65
CA ALA A 67 24.76 0.38 -10.00
C ALA A 67 24.83 -0.45 -8.71
N ASP A 68 23.78 -0.41 -7.88
CA ASP A 68 23.75 -1.13 -6.62
C ASP A 68 23.66 -2.65 -6.83
N PHE A 69 22.85 -3.12 -7.78
CA PHE A 69 22.81 -4.54 -8.16
C PHE A 69 24.17 -5.03 -8.68
N LYS A 70 24.86 -4.24 -9.51
CA LYS A 70 26.22 -4.56 -10.00
C LYS A 70 27.24 -4.65 -8.87
N LYS A 71 27.17 -3.75 -7.87
CA LYS A 71 28.08 -3.76 -6.71
C LYS A 71 28.01 -5.05 -5.91
N THR A 72 26.83 -5.69 -5.84
CA THR A 72 26.68 -6.93 -5.06
C THR A 72 27.48 -8.10 -5.63
N LYS A 73 27.80 -8.10 -6.92
CA LYS A 73 28.44 -9.22 -7.65
C LYS A 73 27.73 -10.57 -7.52
N LYS A 74 26.47 -10.59 -7.06
CA LYS A 74 25.68 -11.82 -6.85
C LYS A 74 24.88 -12.25 -8.09
N TYR A 75 24.80 -11.39 -9.09
CA TYR A 75 23.90 -11.58 -10.24
C TYR A 75 24.67 -11.74 -11.54
N SER A 76 24.14 -12.56 -12.44
CA SER A 76 24.72 -12.76 -13.77
C SER A 76 24.55 -11.52 -14.66
N LEU A 77 25.40 -11.40 -15.68
CA LEU A 77 25.29 -10.33 -16.66
C LEU A 77 23.96 -10.38 -17.44
N SER A 78 23.45 -11.58 -17.71
CA SER A 78 22.14 -11.77 -18.36
C SER A 78 21.01 -11.21 -17.49
N PHE A 79 20.99 -11.56 -16.21
CA PHE A 79 19.99 -11.04 -15.27
C PHE A 79 20.03 -9.50 -15.20
N LEU A 80 21.24 -8.92 -15.13
CA LEU A 80 21.39 -7.47 -15.08
C LEU A 80 20.90 -6.78 -16.36
N LYS A 81 21.03 -7.44 -17.52
CA LYS A 81 20.49 -6.94 -18.79
C LYS A 81 18.96 -6.94 -18.78
N ASP A 82 18.36 -8.07 -18.42
CA ASP A 82 16.91 -8.25 -18.37
C ASP A 82 16.27 -7.30 -17.34
N LEU A 83 16.93 -7.12 -16.19
CA LEU A 83 16.52 -6.17 -15.16
C LEU A 83 16.50 -4.73 -15.70
N ASN A 84 17.54 -4.30 -16.40
CA ASN A 84 17.61 -2.96 -16.97
C ASN A 84 16.52 -2.71 -18.01
N GLU A 85 16.24 -3.71 -18.85
CA GLU A 85 15.16 -3.65 -19.84
C GLU A 85 13.79 -3.54 -19.16
N GLY A 86 13.50 -4.41 -18.18
CA GLY A 86 12.25 -4.37 -17.44
C GLY A 86 12.03 -3.07 -16.66
N LEU A 87 13.08 -2.52 -16.06
CA LEU A 87 13.01 -1.22 -15.37
C LEU A 87 12.73 -0.07 -16.36
N SER A 88 13.32 -0.13 -17.55
CA SER A 88 13.16 0.91 -18.59
C SER A 88 11.77 0.88 -19.24
N GLN A 89 11.10 -0.27 -19.26
CA GLN A 89 9.73 -0.42 -19.76
C GLN A 89 8.67 -0.13 -18.68
N SER A 90 9.07 -0.04 -17.41
CA SER A 90 8.15 0.18 -16.30
C SER A 90 7.73 1.65 -16.20
N THR A 91 6.43 1.92 -16.30
CA THR A 91 5.85 3.26 -16.13
C THR A 91 6.10 3.89 -14.76
N TYR A 92 6.44 3.07 -13.75
CA TYR A 92 6.74 3.53 -12.40
C TYR A 92 8.19 4.03 -12.25
N PHE A 93 9.14 3.33 -12.88
CA PHE A 93 10.58 3.66 -12.81
C PHE A 93 11.04 4.54 -13.98
N TYR A 94 10.26 4.58 -15.06
CA TYR A 94 10.43 5.46 -16.20
C TYR A 94 9.83 6.84 -15.88
N LYS A 95 10.56 7.63 -15.09
CA LYS A 95 10.28 9.06 -14.83
C LYS A 95 11.56 9.87 -14.76
#